data_AF-A0A520TFS4-F1
#
_entry.id   AF-A0A520TFS4-F1
#
_cell.length_a   1.000
_cell.length_b   1.000
_cell.length_c   1.000
_cell.angle_alpha   90.00
_cell.angle_beta   90.00
_cell.angle_gamma   90.00
#
_symmetry.space_group_name_H-M   'P 1'
#
loop_
_entity.id
_entity.type
_entity.pdbx_description
1 polymer ?
#
loop_
_entity_poly.entity_id
_entity_poly.type
_entity_poly.pdbx_seq_one_letter_code
_entity_poly.pdbx_strand_id
1 'polypeptide(L)'
;MYQKFDDLLKDLQQSRPSNMTPLGRVFFFNDQAVLLQHGEMEGITWVDIHIELKRFRVDSLAAAKKVLQANREMGASTPIPSWFAVDPKNDCLVFINRLDWRHITCKILEDHILRCIEQMGSALATEGV
;
A
#
# COMPACT_ATOMS: atom_id res chain seq x y z
N MET A 1 2.31 -14.84 17.11
CA MET A 1 1.20 -14.20 16.37
C MET A 1 0.81 -12.95 17.15
N TYR A 2 0.68 -11.79 16.51
CA TYR A 2 0.57 -10.50 17.20
C TYR A 2 -0.79 -10.31 17.87
N GLN A 3 -0.79 -9.68 19.05
CA GLN A 3 -2.03 -9.32 19.76
C GLN A 3 -2.48 -7.89 19.46
N LYS A 4 -1.53 -6.99 19.17
CA LYS A 4 -1.77 -5.61 18.76
C LYS A 4 -1.02 -5.31 17.47
N PHE A 5 -1.61 -4.47 16.64
CA PHE A 5 -0.98 -4.02 15.40
C PHE A 5 0.32 -3.25 15.67
N ASP A 6 0.37 -2.46 16.74
CA ASP A 6 1.60 -1.75 17.15
C ASP A 6 2.78 -2.69 17.41
N ASP A 7 2.53 -3.93 17.83
CA ASP A 7 3.60 -4.91 18.04
C ASP A 7 4.18 -5.37 16.70
N LEU A 8 3.33 -5.58 15.69
CA LEU A 8 3.76 -5.83 14.31
C LEU A 8 4.57 -4.65 13.75
N LEU A 9 4.11 -3.42 13.99
CA LEU A 9 4.83 -2.22 13.56
C LEU A 9 6.19 -2.07 14.25
N LYS A 10 6.30 -2.45 15.52
CA LYS A 10 7.57 -2.43 16.27
C LYS A 10 8.55 -3.47 15.76
N ASP A 11 8.08 -4.68 15.46
CA ASP A 11 8.94 -5.71 14.87
C ASP A 11 9.45 -5.27 13.50
N LEU A 12 8.60 -4.68 12.65
CA LEU A 12 9.00 -4.15 11.35
C LEU A 12 10.02 -3.00 11.45
N GLN A 13 9.98 -2.22 12.54
CA GLN A 13 10.98 -1.17 12.78
C GLN A 13 12.38 -1.72 13.05
N GLN A 14 12.50 -2.98 13.49
CA GLN A 14 13.80 -3.59 13.74
C GLN A 14 14.52 -3.94 12.45
N SER A 15 13.77 -4.21 11.38
CA SER A 15 14.29 -4.63 10.07
C SER A 15 14.29 -3.51 9.03
N ARG A 16 13.46 -2.47 9.20
CA ARG A 16 13.28 -1.41 8.20
C ARG A 16 13.40 0.01 8.77
N PRO A 17 14.07 0.93 8.05
CA PRO A 17 14.01 2.35 8.39
C PRO A 17 12.57 2.86 8.31
N SER A 18 12.19 3.69 9.26
CA SER A 18 10.84 4.27 9.32
C SER A 18 10.85 5.66 9.95
N ASN A 19 9.86 6.48 9.57
CA ASN A 19 9.62 7.79 10.14
C ASN A 19 8.18 7.89 10.64
N MET A 20 7.98 8.61 11.75
CA MET A 20 6.64 8.95 12.22
C MET A 20 6.12 10.18 11.46
N THR A 21 4.89 10.11 10.94
CA THR A 21 4.21 11.22 10.28
C THR A 21 2.85 11.46 10.95
N PRO A 22 2.18 12.60 10.70
CA PRO A 22 0.83 12.85 11.22
C PRO A 22 -0.22 11.81 10.79
N LEU A 23 0.03 11.06 9.70
CA LEU A 23 -0.87 10.03 9.18
C LEU A 23 -0.57 8.63 9.75
N GLY A 24 0.55 8.49 10.47
CA GLY A 24 1.05 7.21 10.96
C GLY A 24 2.52 6.98 10.60
N ARG A 25 2.97 5.75 10.78
CA ARG A 25 4.37 5.38 10.55
C ARG A 25 4.60 4.96 9.11
N VAL A 26 5.55 5.62 8.46
CA VAL A 26 5.99 5.33 7.10
C VAL A 26 7.28 4.52 7.16
N PHE A 27 7.28 3.37 6.48
CA PHE A 27 8.44 2.50 6.31
C PHE A 27 9.01 2.68 4.91
N PHE A 28 10.33 2.56 4.77
CA PHE A 28 10.99 2.69 3.48
C PHE A 28 11.44 1.33 2.95
N PHE A 29 10.91 0.97 1.78
CA PHE A 29 11.25 -0.23 1.04
C PHE A 29 11.96 0.20 -0.25
N ASN A 30 13.30 0.17 -0.23
CA ASN A 30 14.13 0.80 -1.26
C ASN A 30 13.77 2.30 -1.37
N ASP A 31 13.42 2.79 -2.57
CA ASP A 31 13.00 4.18 -2.80
C ASP A 31 11.50 4.42 -2.56
N GLN A 32 10.75 3.41 -2.13
CA GLN A 32 9.30 3.50 -1.93
C GLN A 32 8.93 3.77 -0.48
N ALA A 33 8.04 4.74 -0.29
CA ALA A 33 7.42 5.06 0.99
C ALA A 33 6.14 4.22 1.16
N VAL A 34 6.05 3.51 2.28
CA VAL A 34 4.92 2.63 2.60
C VAL A 34 4.34 3.02 3.95
N LEU A 35 3.10 3.51 3.95
CA LEU A 35 2.35 3.81 5.16
C LEU A 35 1.48 2.60 5.52
N LEU A 36 1.55 2.15 6.77
CA LEU A 36 0.69 1.08 7.29
C LEU A 36 -0.35 1.70 8.22
N GLN A 37 -1.63 1.61 7.85
CA GLN A 37 -2.74 2.14 8.64
C GLN A 37 -3.64 1.01 9.14
N HIS A 38 -4.26 1.23 10.30
CA HIS A 38 -5.37 0.41 10.73
C HIS A 38 -6.54 0.57 9.76
N GLY A 39 -7.10 -0.55 9.29
CA GLY A 39 -8.36 -0.51 8.55
C GLY A 39 -9.52 -0.06 9.45
N GLU A 40 -10.51 0.60 8.85
CA GLU A 40 -11.57 1.34 9.58
C GLU A 40 -12.67 0.47 10.20
N MET A 41 -12.66 -0.86 10.01
CA MET A 41 -13.75 -1.73 10.48
C MET A 41 -13.48 -2.29 11.88
N GLU A 42 -14.31 -1.88 12.84
CA GLU A 42 -14.30 -2.38 14.21
C GLU A 42 -14.49 -3.91 14.27
N GLY A 43 -13.69 -4.56 15.12
CA GLY A 43 -13.71 -6.02 15.28
C GLY A 43 -12.93 -6.80 14.21
N ILE A 44 -12.48 -6.14 13.12
CA ILE A 44 -11.65 -6.76 12.09
C ILE A 44 -10.24 -6.19 12.13
N THR A 45 -9.25 -7.09 12.03
CA THR A 45 -7.83 -6.75 12.09
C THR A 45 -7.26 -6.46 10.71
N TRP A 46 -7.89 -5.54 10.00
CA TRP A 46 -7.37 -5.07 8.73
C TRP A 46 -6.17 -4.14 8.93
N VAL A 47 -5.18 -4.29 8.07
CA VAL A 47 -4.15 -3.30 7.78
C VAL A 47 -4.29 -2.87 6.33
N ASP A 48 -4.31 -1.56 6.12
CA ASP A 48 -4.18 -0.97 4.81
C ASP A 48 -2.71 -0.62 4.56
N ILE A 49 -2.17 -1.19 3.49
CA ILE A 49 -0.80 -0.96 3.02
C ILE A 49 -0.88 0.08 1.91
N HIS A 50 -0.43 1.29 2.21
CA HIS A 50 -0.45 2.42 1.29
C HIS A 50 0.95 2.56 0.69
N ILE A 51 1.06 2.38 -0.62
CA ILE A 51 2.32 2.50 -1.36
C ILE A 51 2.21 3.70 -2.29
N GLU A 52 3.04 4.72 -2.05
CA GLU A 52 3.05 5.93 -2.89
C GLU A 52 3.66 5.65 -4.27
N LEU A 53 2.97 6.05 -5.33
CA LEU A 53 3.44 5.96 -6.70
C LEU A 53 3.79 7.37 -7.20
N LYS A 54 4.91 7.91 -6.72
CA LYS A 54 5.33 9.32 -6.93
C LYS A 54 5.39 9.80 -8.38
N ARG A 55 5.55 8.89 -9.33
CA ARG A 55 5.59 9.21 -10.78
C ARG A 55 4.21 9.32 -11.42
N PHE A 56 3.16 8.89 -10.73
CA PHE A 56 1.80 8.81 -11.26
C PHE A 56 0.96 9.90 -10.63
N ARG A 57 0.47 10.81 -11.47
CA ARG A 57 -0.44 11.88 -11.08
C ARG A 57 -1.77 11.71 -11.79
N VAL A 58 -2.83 12.22 -11.17
CA VAL A 58 -4.18 12.23 -11.74
C VAL A 58 -4.52 13.67 -12.10
N ASP A 59 -3.82 14.20 -13.10
CA ASP A 59 -3.89 15.60 -13.54
C ASP A 59 -4.78 15.83 -14.77
N SER A 60 -5.36 14.75 -15.31
CA SER A 60 -6.21 14.80 -16.51
C SER A 60 -7.39 13.85 -16.42
N LEU A 61 -8.46 14.16 -17.17
CA LEU A 61 -9.63 13.28 -17.29
C LEU A 61 -9.27 11.90 -17.85
N ALA A 62 -8.30 11.84 -18.76
CA ALA A 62 -7.81 10.58 -19.32
C ALA A 62 -7.10 9.72 -18.26
N ALA A 63 -6.23 10.33 -17.44
CA ALA A 63 -5.58 9.64 -16.32
C ALA A 63 -6.61 9.16 -15.29
N ALA A 64 -7.57 10.00 -14.90
CA ALA A 64 -8.64 9.63 -13.99
C ALA A 64 -9.46 8.44 -14.51
N LYS A 65 -9.81 8.44 -15.81
CA LYS A 65 -10.53 7.34 -16.45
C LYS A 65 -9.74 6.03 -16.39
N LYS A 66 -8.43 6.07 -16.64
CA LYS A 66 -7.55 4.89 -16.55
C LYS A 66 -7.53 4.31 -15.13
N VAL A 67 -7.36 5.16 -14.12
CA VAL A 67 -7.35 4.74 -12.70
C VAL A 67 -8.69 4.09 -12.31
N LEU A 68 -9.82 4.68 -12.70
CA LEU A 68 -11.14 4.13 -12.42
C LEU A 68 -11.35 2.78 -13.12
N GLN A 69 -10.85 2.64 -14.36
CA GLN A 69 -10.91 1.37 -15.07
C GLN A 69 -10.05 0.30 -14.39
N ALA A 70 -8.81 0.64 -14.00
CA ALA A 70 -7.93 -0.26 -13.27
C ALA A 70 -8.56 -0.74 -11.96
N ASN A 71 -9.18 0.17 -11.19
CA ASN A 71 -9.91 -0.19 -9.96
C ASN A 71 -11.05 -1.19 -10.21
N ARG A 72 -11.79 -1.02 -11.31
CA ARG A 72 -12.86 -1.96 -11.70
C ARG A 72 -12.31 -3.34 -12.04
N GLU A 73 -11.19 -3.41 -12.76
CA GLU A 73 -10.56 -4.67 -13.17
C GLU A 73 -9.96 -5.40 -11.96
N MET A 74 -9.25 -4.68 -11.09
CA MET A 74 -8.67 -5.22 -9.87
C MET A 74 -9.71 -5.82 -8.93
N GLY A 75 -10.83 -5.13 -8.71
CA GLY A 75 -11.92 -5.64 -7.88
C GLY A 75 -12.53 -6.96 -8.37
N ALA A 76 -12.35 -7.30 -9.65
CA ALA A 76 -12.80 -8.57 -10.22
C ALA A 76 -11.70 -9.66 -10.28
N SER A 77 -10.42 -9.28 -10.21
CA SER A 77 -9.30 -10.18 -10.52
C SER A 77 -8.37 -10.49 -9.34
N THR A 78 -8.38 -9.71 -8.26
CA THR A 78 -7.47 -9.92 -7.12
C THR A 78 -8.18 -10.58 -5.94
N PRO A 79 -7.66 -11.70 -5.38
CA PRO A 79 -8.24 -12.32 -4.19
C PRO A 79 -8.06 -11.48 -2.92
N ILE A 80 -7.14 -10.50 -2.95
CA ILE A 80 -6.88 -9.57 -1.87
C ILE A 80 -7.43 -8.20 -2.28
N PRO A 81 -8.28 -7.55 -1.46
CA PRO A 81 -8.84 -6.24 -1.80
C PRO A 81 -7.73 -5.21 -2.04
N SER A 82 -7.74 -4.63 -3.24
CA SER A 82 -6.71 -3.70 -3.70
C SER A 82 -7.32 -2.63 -4.59
N TRP A 83 -6.87 -1.39 -4.45
CA TRP A 83 -7.36 -0.26 -5.26
C TRP A 83 -6.34 0.87 -5.30
N PHE A 84 -6.51 1.77 -6.25
CA PHE A 84 -5.79 3.04 -6.34
C PHE A 84 -6.64 4.18 -5.77
N ALA A 85 -5.97 5.08 -5.05
CA ALA A 85 -6.50 6.33 -4.53
C ALA A 85 -5.55 7.48 -4.86
N VAL A 86 -5.97 8.72 -4.62
CA VAL A 86 -5.10 9.91 -4.76
C VAL A 86 -4.72 10.38 -3.36
N ASP A 87 -3.43 10.63 -3.13
CA ASP A 87 -2.98 11.38 -1.96
C ASP A 87 -3.13 12.88 -2.21
N PRO A 88 -4.06 13.57 -1.55
CA PRO A 88 -4.29 14.99 -1.77
C PRO A 88 -3.12 15.88 -1.31
N LYS A 89 -2.21 15.38 -0.45
CA LYS A 89 -1.06 16.16 0.03
C LYS A 89 0.10 16.14 -0.95
N ASN A 90 0.36 14.98 -1.54
CA ASN A 90 1.51 14.76 -2.42
C ASN A 90 1.13 14.80 -3.92
N ASP A 91 -0.16 14.94 -4.24
CA ASP A 91 -0.70 14.96 -5.60
C ASP A 91 -0.21 13.76 -6.44
N CYS A 92 -0.21 12.58 -5.81
CA CYS A 92 0.25 11.34 -6.41
C CYS A 92 -0.76 10.22 -6.21
N LEU A 93 -0.66 9.20 -7.06
CA LEU A 93 -1.44 7.99 -6.93
C LEU A 93 -0.87 7.15 -5.78
N VAL A 94 -1.75 6.57 -4.98
CA VAL A 94 -1.42 5.61 -3.93
C VAL A 94 -2.08 4.30 -4.27
N PHE A 95 -1.29 3.23 -4.27
CA PHE A 95 -1.82 1.89 -4.31
C PHE A 95 -2.12 1.42 -2.88
N ILE A 96 -3.31 0.91 -2.67
CA ILE A 96 -3.77 0.43 -1.37
C ILE A 96 -4.07 -1.06 -1.49
N ASN A 97 -3.49 -1.85 -0.60
CA ASN A 97 -3.75 -3.28 -0.46
C ASN A 97 -4.14 -3.59 0.98
N ARG A 98 -5.26 -4.30 1.18
CA ARG A 98 -5.82 -4.58 2.50
C ARG A 98 -5.62 -6.03 2.89
N LEU A 99 -4.99 -6.27 4.05
CA LEU A 99 -4.71 -7.61 4.60
C LEU A 99 -5.17 -7.75 6.05
N ASP A 100 -5.48 -8.98 6.47
CA ASP A 100 -5.68 -9.27 7.90
C ASP A 100 -4.31 -9.46 8.56
N TRP A 101 -3.95 -8.55 9.48
CA TRP A 101 -2.65 -8.57 10.13
C TRP A 101 -2.54 -9.62 11.24
N ARG A 102 -3.64 -10.18 11.77
CA ARG A 102 -3.56 -11.16 12.85
C ARG A 102 -2.80 -12.41 12.44
N HIS A 103 -2.91 -12.80 11.17
CA HIS A 103 -2.37 -14.08 10.70
C HIS A 103 -1.03 -13.97 9.98
N ILE A 104 -0.46 -12.76 9.88
CA ILE A 104 0.80 -12.53 9.18
C ILE A 104 1.95 -12.30 10.16
N THR A 105 3.13 -12.80 9.80
CA THR A 105 4.38 -12.46 10.47
C THR A 105 4.96 -11.20 9.83
N CYS A 106 5.86 -10.51 10.55
CA CYS A 106 6.61 -9.38 9.99
C CYS A 106 7.29 -9.73 8.65
N LYS A 107 7.92 -10.91 8.58
CA LYS A 107 8.55 -11.40 7.35
C LYS A 107 7.57 -11.57 6.19
N ILE A 108 6.40 -12.17 6.44
CA ILE A 108 5.37 -12.34 5.41
C ILE A 108 4.86 -10.99 4.92
N LEU A 109 4.68 -10.02 5.83
CA LEU A 109 4.26 -8.67 5.47
C LEU A 109 5.32 -7.98 4.59
N GLU A 110 6.61 -8.07 4.95
CA GLU A 110 7.70 -7.52 4.15
C GLU A 110 7.76 -8.12 2.75
N ASP A 111 7.76 -9.45 2.66
CA ASP A 111 7.80 -10.17 1.37
C ASP A 111 6.58 -9.81 0.51
N HIS A 112 5.42 -9.58 1.13
CA HIS A 112 4.23 -9.15 0.44
C HIS A 112 4.35 -7.72 -0.10
N ILE A 113 4.79 -6.77 0.72
CA ILE A 113 4.99 -5.37 0.31
C ILE A 113 5.97 -5.30 -0.86
N LEU A 114 7.10 -6.02 -0.79
CA LEU A 114 8.09 -6.06 -1.85
C LEU A 114 7.51 -6.59 -3.16
N ARG A 115 6.73 -7.68 -3.12
CA ARG A 115 6.04 -8.21 -4.31
C ARG A 115 5.05 -7.21 -4.90
N CYS A 116 4.28 -6.49 -4.07
CA CYS A 116 3.41 -5.43 -4.56
C CYS A 116 4.21 -4.34 -5.27
N ILE A 117 5.33 -3.90 -4.69
CA ILE A 117 6.22 -2.89 -5.29
C ILE A 117 6.76 -3.39 -6.65
N GLU A 118 7.24 -4.63 -6.73
CA GLU A 118 7.78 -5.21 -7.98
C GLU A 118 6.72 -5.37 -9.07
N GLN A 119 5.52 -5.84 -8.71
CA GLN A 119 4.41 -6.01 -9.64
C GLN A 119 3.96 -4.67 -10.21
N MET A 120 3.84 -3.65 -9.35
CA MET A 120 3.56 -2.30 -9.81
C MET A 120 4.68 -1.79 -10.69
N GLY A 121 5.95 -1.90 -10.27
CA GLY A 121 7.09 -1.48 -11.09
C GLY A 121 7.09 -2.09 -12.50
N SER A 122 6.75 -3.38 -12.61
CA SER A 122 6.66 -4.10 -13.88
C SER A 122 5.48 -3.66 -14.74
N ALA A 123 4.31 -3.45 -14.13
CA ALA A 123 3.11 -2.94 -14.83
C ALA A 123 3.35 -1.52 -15.37
N LEU A 124 3.98 -0.66 -14.56
CA LEU A 124 4.27 0.72 -14.91
C LEU A 124 5.31 0.82 -16.04
N ALA A 125 6.34 -0.03 -16.04
CA ALA A 125 7.32 -0.11 -17.13
C ALA A 125 6.70 -0.59 -18.46
N THR A 126 5.69 -1.46 -18.40
CA THR A 126 4.99 -2.00 -19.57
C THR A 126 4.05 -0.97 -20.21
N GLU A 127 3.51 -0.04 -19.42
CA GLU A 127 2.69 1.07 -19.93
C GLU A 127 3.50 2.24 -20.51
N GLY A 128 4.84 2.16 -20.50
CA GLY A 128 5.72 3.16 -21.12
C GLY A 128 5.77 4.49 -20.37
N VAL A 129 5.61 4.46 -19.04
CA VAL A 129 5.75 5.62 -18.14
C VAL A 129 7.07 5.58 -17.39
#